data_AF-A0A8T4H2Z7-F1
#
_entry.id   AF-A0A8T4H2Z7-F1
#
_cell.length_a   1.000
_cell.length_b   1.000
_cell.length_c   1.000
_cell.angle_alpha   90.00
_cell.angle_beta   90.00
_cell.angle_gamma   90.00
#
_symmetry.space_group_name_H-M   'P 1'
#
loop_
_entity.id
_entity.type
_entity.pdbx_description
1 polymer ?
#
loop_
_entity_poly.entity_id
_entity_poly.type
_entity_poly.pdbx_seq_one_letter_code
_entity_poly.pdbx_strand_id
1 'polypeptide(L)' 'MQLRFLGGAGEVGRSAVLVDDSLLLDFGLLTAEPPQYPVGTPDPDAVVVSHGHLDHVGTVPALLSGADTRLTN' A
#
# COMPACT_ATOMS: atom_id res chain seq x y z
N MET A 1 10.12 16.68 4.35
CA MET A 1 10.09 15.22 4.41
C MET A 1 9.15 14.78 5.53
N GLN A 2 7.93 14.46 5.13
CA GLN A 2 6.90 13.83 5.94
C GLN A 2 6.74 12.37 5.52
N LEU A 3 6.58 11.49 6.50
CA LEU A 3 6.36 10.06 6.28
C LEU A 3 4.99 9.69 6.84
N ARG A 4 4.16 9.06 6.01
CA ARG A 4 2.89 8.45 6.43
C ARG A 4 2.98 6.94 6.25
N PHE A 5 2.85 6.21 7.34
CA PHE A 5 2.80 4.76 7.34
C PHE A 5 1.35 4.33 7.10
N LEU A 6 1.11 3.66 5.97
CA LEU A 6 -0.20 3.10 5.60
C LEU A 6 -0.27 1.60 5.93
N GLY A 7 0.87 0.96 6.18
CA GLY A 7 0.98 -0.39 6.70
C GLY A 7 2.44 -0.77 6.98
N GLY A 8 2.66 -1.87 7.69
CA GLY A 8 4.00 -2.35 8.09
C GLY A 8 4.60 -1.63 9.31
N ALA A 9 3.85 -0.76 9.98
CA ALA A 9 4.27 -0.08 11.20
C ALA A 9 3.63 -0.74 12.45
N GLY A 10 4.45 -1.40 13.27
CA GLY A 10 3.98 -2.14 14.44
C GLY A 10 3.36 -3.51 14.10
N GLU A 11 3.65 -4.04 12.91
CA GLU A 11 3.10 -5.28 12.37
C GLU A 11 4.02 -5.92 11.34
N VAL A 12 3.67 -7.10 10.84
CA VAL A 12 4.36 -7.76 9.72
C VAL A 12 3.40 -7.87 8.54
N GLY A 13 3.84 -7.39 7.38
CA GLY A 13 3.12 -7.41 6.11
C GLY A 13 2.35 -6.13 5.80
N ARG A 14 1.62 -6.13 4.68
CA ARG A 14 0.94 -4.97 4.09
C ARG A 14 1.79 -3.69 4.03
N SER A 15 3.07 -3.83 3.68
CA SER A 15 4.04 -2.73 3.66
C SER A 15 3.55 -1.60 2.75
N ALA A 16 3.50 -0.38 3.28
CA ALA A 16 3.16 0.82 2.52
C ALA A 16 3.60 2.08 3.27
N VAL A 17 4.50 2.87 2.68
CA VAL A 17 4.97 4.15 3.23
C VAL A 17 4.87 5.23 2.17
N LEU A 18 4.15 6.31 2.48
CA LEU A 18 4.00 7.46 1.61
C LEU A 18 4.91 8.60 2.07
N VAL A 19 5.75 9.08 1.17
CA VAL A 19 6.73 10.15 1.40
C VAL A 19 6.23 11.43 0.73
N ASP A 20 6.10 12.49 1.51
CA ASP A 20 5.72 13.83 1.05
C ASP A 20 4.48 13.84 0.12
N ASP A 21 3.54 12.91 0.36
CA ASP A 21 2.31 12.70 -0.44
C ASP A 21 2.51 12.43 -1.94
N SER A 22 3.73 12.12 -2.36
CA SER A 22 4.12 12.04 -3.78
C SER A 22 4.76 10.69 -4.14
N LEU A 23 5.57 10.12 -3.25
CA LEU A 23 6.29 8.86 -3.51
C LEU A 23 5.80 7.75 -2.57
N LEU A 24 5.23 6.69 -3.15
CA LEU A 24 4.81 5.51 -2.41
C LEU A 24 5.90 4.42 -2.46
N LEU A 25 6.31 3.94 -1.29
CA LEU A 25 7.24 2.84 -1.11
C LEU A 25 6.48 1.60 -0.67
N ASP A 26 6.48 0.58 -1.54
CA ASP A 26 5.65 -0.61 -1.45
C ASP A 26 4.13 -0.32 -1.33
N PHE A 27 3.32 -1.28 -1.75
CA PHE A 27 1.87 -1.25 -1.53
C PHE A 27 1.36 -2.68 -1.48
N GLY A 28 1.59 -3.31 -0.32
CA GLY A 28 1.41 -4.74 -0.13
C GLY A 28 0.09 -5.16 0.51
N LEU A 29 -0.24 -6.44 0.35
CA LEU A 29 -1.39 -7.12 0.96
C LEU A 29 -0.91 -8.06 2.06
N LEU A 30 -1.57 -8.07 3.22
CA LEU A 30 -1.39 -9.12 4.21
C LEU A 30 -2.37 -10.26 3.94
N THR A 31 -1.85 -11.47 3.69
CA THR A 31 -2.62 -12.71 3.44
C THR A 31 -3.12 -13.34 4.74
N ALA A 32 -3.79 -12.54 5.58
CA ALA A 32 -4.55 -13.02 6.73
C ALA A 32 -5.99 -13.34 6.30
N GLU A 33 -6.75 -14.01 7.16
CA GLU A 33 -8.19 -14.22 6.94
C GLU A 33 -8.99 -13.37 7.94
N PRO A 34 -9.69 -12.30 7.50
CA PRO A 34 -9.79 -11.78 6.13
C PRO A 34 -8.53 -11.03 5.66
N PRO A 35 -8.29 -10.91 4.33
CA PRO A 35 -7.13 -10.20 3.80
C PRO A 35 -7.12 -8.75 4.28
N GLN A 36 -5.94 -8.24 4.61
CA GLN A 36 -5.80 -6.87 5.09
C GLN A 36 -4.99 -6.03 4.12
N TYR A 37 -5.55 -4.89 3.76
CA TYR A 37 -4.95 -3.93 2.83
C TYR A 37 -4.27 -2.78 3.59
N PRO A 38 -3.40 -2.01 2.91
CA PRO A 38 -2.90 -0.75 3.45
C PRO A 38 -4.05 0.21 3.72
N VAL A 39 -3.85 1.08 4.70
CA VAL A 39 -4.85 2.05 5.12
C VAL A 39 -4.95 3.18 4.09
N GLY A 40 -6.16 3.38 3.57
CA GLY A 40 -6.48 4.48 2.67
C GLY A 40 -6.16 4.20 1.20
N THR A 41 -6.49 5.19 0.36
CA THR A 41 -6.33 5.15 -1.09
C THR A 41 -5.42 6.30 -1.51
N PRO A 42 -4.09 6.14 -1.42
CA PRO A 42 -3.17 7.20 -1.82
C PRO A 42 -3.21 7.41 -3.34
N ASP A 43 -2.91 8.63 -3.77
CA ASP A 43 -2.75 9.02 -5.18
C ASP A 43 -1.34 9.57 -5.40
N PRO A 44 -0.30 8.71 -5.36
CA PRO A 44 1.10 9.14 -5.47
C PRO A 44 1.47 9.40 -6.94
N ASP A 45 2.44 10.29 -7.16
CA ASP A 45 3.03 10.52 -8.49
C ASP A 45 3.85 9.31 -8.99
N ALA A 46 4.43 8.55 -8.05
CA ALA A 46 5.23 7.36 -8.35
C ALA A 46 5.14 6.31 -7.24
N VAL A 47 5.31 5.04 -7.62
CA VAL A 47 5.46 3.91 -6.70
C VAL A 47 6.77 3.19 -6.97
N VAL A 48 7.51 2.87 -5.91
CA VAL A 48 8.70 2.02 -5.95
C VAL A 48 8.44 0.79 -5.10
N VAL A 49 8.62 -0.38 -5.69
CA VAL A 49 8.49 -1.67 -5.02
C VAL A 49 9.86 -2.27 -4.77
N SER A 50 10.08 -2.73 -3.55
CA SER A 50 11.35 -3.29 -3.12
C SER A 50 11.63 -4.65 -3.78
N HIS A 51 10.64 -5.54 -3.82
CA HIS A 51 10.72 -6.89 -4.40
C HIS A 51 9.33 -7.52 -4.56
N GLY A 52 9.25 -8.68 -5.22
CA GLY A 52 8.00 -9.29 -5.69
C GLY A 52 7.20 -10.11 -4.68
N HIS A 53 7.32 -9.89 -3.37
CA HIS A 53 6.46 -10.58 -2.40
C HIS A 53 5.11 -9.86 -2.23
N LEU A 54 4.05 -10.63 -1.98
CA LEU A 54 2.67 -10.12 -1.92
C LEU A 54 2.47 -9.04 -0.84
N ASP A 55 3.19 -9.13 0.26
CA ASP A 55 3.18 -8.17 1.35
C ASP A 55 3.92 -6.86 1.04
N HIS A 56 4.49 -6.74 -0.17
CA HIS A 56 5.09 -5.51 -0.71
C HIS A 56 4.43 -5.05 -2.03
N VAL A 57 3.91 -5.96 -2.86
CA VAL A 57 3.36 -5.60 -4.19
C VAL A 57 1.87 -5.89 -4.37
N GLY A 58 1.26 -6.62 -3.43
CA GLY A 58 -0.05 -7.26 -3.61
C GLY A 58 -1.22 -6.30 -3.85
N THR A 59 -1.08 -5.02 -3.49
CA THR A 59 -2.12 -3.99 -3.67
C THR A 59 -1.77 -2.95 -4.73
N VAL A 60 -0.56 -2.99 -5.33
CA VAL A 60 -0.13 -2.05 -6.37
C VAL A 60 -1.13 -1.92 -7.54
N PRO A 61 -1.73 -3.00 -8.08
CA PRO A 61 -2.70 -2.87 -9.17
C PRO A 61 -3.93 -2.01 -8.83
N ALA A 62 -4.28 -1.92 -7.54
CA ALA A 62 -5.43 -1.12 -7.09
C ALA A 62 -5.23 0.38 -7.32
N LEU A 63 -3.98 0.87 -7.36
CA LEU A 63 -3.65 2.28 -7.64
C LEU A 63 -4.14 2.72 -9.03
N LEU A 64 -4.28 1.79 -9.97
CA LEU A 64 -4.70 2.05 -11.35
C LEU A 64 -6.20 1.77 -11.59
N SER A 65 -6.91 1.27 -10.58
CA SER A 65 -8.28 0.76 -10.73
C SER A 65 -9.35 1.87 -10.66
N GLY A 66 -8.94 3.15 -10.58
CA GLY A 66 -9.85 4.31 -10.53
C GLY A 66 -10.55 4.50 -9.18
N ALA A 67 -10.98 5.73 -8.90
CA ALA A 67 -11.52 6.18 -7.60
C ALA A 67 -12.79 5.46 -7.10
N ASP A 68 -13.40 4.59 -7.91
CA ASP A 68 -14.61 3.84 -7.55
C ASP A 68 -14.33 2.40 -7.10
N THR A 69 -13.08 1.93 -7.21
CA THR A 69 -12.68 0.63 -6.67
C THR A 69 -12.42 0.77 -5.17
N ARG A 70 -13.51 0.81 -4.38
CA ARG A 70 -13.43 0.77 -2.92
C ARG A 70 -12.80 -0.55 -2.50
N LEU A 71 -11.56 -0.52 -2.02
CA LEU A 71 -11.00 -1.58 -1.19
C LEU A 71 -11.72 -1.52 0.17
N THR A 72 -12.96 -2.00 0.21
CA THR A 72 -13.73 -2.11 1.45
C THR A 72 -13.16 -3.26 2.27
N ASN A 73 -12.67 -2.94 3.47
CA ASN A 73 -12.58 -3.89 4.58
C ASN A 73 -14.00 -4.29 5.05
#